data_AF-A0A9W7ZF20-F1
#
_entry.id   AF-A0A9W7ZF20-F1
#
_cell.length_a   1.000
_cell.length_b   1.000
_cell.length_c   1.000
_cell.angle_alpha   90.00
_cell.angle_beta   90.00
_cell.angle_gamma   90.00
#
_symmetry.space_group_name_H-M   'P 1'
#
loop_
_entity.id
_entity.type
_entity.pdbx_description
1 polymer ?
#
loop_
_entity_poly.entity_id
_entity_poly.type
_entity_poly.pdbx_seq_one_letter_code
_entity_poly.pdbx_strand_id
1 'polypeptide(L)' 'MSPAAVSSPSSASTGKIRGFAAKGKGQALEPWEYTPRPLGPHDIEIKIDHCGIC' A
#
# COMPACT_ATOMS: atom_id res chain seq x y z
N MET A 1 9.79 16.75 36.01
CA MET A 1 10.42 16.20 34.78
C MET A 1 9.94 14.75 34.66
N SER A 2 8.96 14.50 33.78
CA SER A 2 8.40 13.18 33.51
C SER A 2 8.88 12.75 32.13
N PRO A 3 9.55 11.60 31.95
CA PRO A 3 10.09 11.21 30.66
C PRO A 3 8.95 10.81 29.71
N ALA A 4 9.04 11.31 28.47
CA ALA A 4 8.14 10.99 27.39
C ALA A 4 8.19 9.48 27.08
N ALA A 5 7.02 8.84 27.07
CA ALA A 5 6.86 7.50 26.52
C ALA A 5 7.01 7.57 24.99
N VAL A 6 8.24 7.40 24.50
CA VAL A 6 8.53 7.10 23.10
C VAL A 6 8.58 5.58 22.93
N SER A 7 7.48 5.00 22.49
CA SER A 7 7.37 3.56 22.13
C SER A 7 6.15 3.45 21.22
N SER A 8 6.18 3.22 19.91
CA SER A 8 7.16 2.63 18.99
C SER A 8 6.75 2.99 17.55
N PRO A 9 7.64 3.06 16.54
CA PRO A 9 7.21 3.11 15.13
C PRO A 9 6.71 1.72 14.70
N SER A 10 5.50 1.35 15.12
CA SER A 10 4.80 0.15 14.64
C SER A 10 4.04 0.48 13.36
N SER A 11 4.76 0.66 12.25
CA SER A 11 4.13 0.87 10.94
C SER A 11 4.79 -0.02 9.90
N ALA A 12 4.67 -1.34 10.11
CA ALA A 12 4.69 -2.28 9.00
C ALA A 12 3.26 -2.37 8.47
N SER A 13 2.92 -1.52 7.50
CA SER A 13 1.59 -1.42 6.90
C SER A 13 1.26 -2.70 6.13
N THR A 14 0.71 -3.69 6.83
CA THR A 14 0.01 -4.83 6.21
C THR A 14 -1.40 -4.37 5.81
N GLY A 15 -1.50 -3.24 5.12
CA GLY A 15 -2.74 -2.64 4.68
C GLY A 15 -3.18 -3.27 3.36
N LYS A 16 -4.49 -3.40 3.17
CA LYS A 16 -5.01 -3.72 1.84
C LYS A 16 -4.73 -2.54 0.90
N ILE A 17 -4.19 -2.82 -0.27
CA ILE A 17 -3.91 -1.82 -1.31
C ILE A 17 -5.14 -1.69 -2.20
N ARG A 18 -5.55 -0.46 -2.44
CA ARG A 18 -6.70 -0.11 -3.28
C ARG A 18 -6.24 0.49 -4.59
N GLY A 19 -6.89 0.11 -5.67
CA GLY A 19 -6.61 0.61 -7.01
C GLY A 19 -7.73 0.26 -7.98
N PHE A 20 -7.41 0.27 -9.28
CA PHE A 20 -8.32 -0.15 -10.34
C PHE A 20 -7.72 -1.32 -11.10
N ALA A 21 -8.55 -2.30 -11.49
CA ALA A 21 -8.13 -3.47 -12.25
C ALA A 21 -9.16 -3.84 -13.32
N ALA A 22 -8.68 -4.34 -14.46
CA ALA A 22 -9.52 -4.99 -15.47
C ALA A 22 -9.58 -6.48 -15.15
N LYS A 23 -10.78 -7.04 -15.01
CA LYS A 23 -10.98 -8.46 -14.66
C LYS A 23 -10.90 -9.41 -15.88
N GLY A 24 -10.73 -8.86 -17.08
CA GLY A 24 -10.65 -9.62 -18.31
C GLY A 24 -10.28 -8.75 -19.51
N LYS A 25 -10.02 -9.40 -20.64
CA LYS A 25 -9.64 -8.72 -21.89
C LYS A 25 -10.75 -7.77 -22.35
N GLY A 26 -10.40 -6.50 -22.58
CA GLY A 26 -11.33 -5.47 -23.07
C GLY A 26 -12.40 -5.04 -22.08
N GLN A 27 -12.33 -5.48 -20.82
CA GLN A 27 -13.22 -5.02 -19.76
C GLN A 27 -12.76 -3.67 -19.21
N ALA A 28 -13.72 -2.89 -18.69
CA ALA A 28 -13.43 -1.64 -18.03
C ALA A 28 -12.61 -1.85 -16.75
N LEU A 29 -11.90 -0.79 -16.34
CA LEU A 29 -11.23 -0.73 -15.05
C LEU A 29 -12.27 -0.50 -13.94
N GLU A 30 -12.23 -1.34 -12.91
CA GLU A 30 -13.12 -1.26 -11.75
C GLU A 30 -12.31 -1.15 -10.46
N PRO A 31 -12.86 -0.52 -9.40
CA PRO A 31 -12.24 -0.51 -8.08
C PRO A 31 -11.91 -1.93 -7.61
N TRP A 32 -10.68 -2.10 -7.14
CA TRP A 32 -10.16 -3.37 -6.69
C TRP A 32 -9.26 -3.19 -5.47
N GLU A 33 -9.20 -4.24 -4.64
CA GLU A 33 -8.43 -4.25 -3.40
C GLU A 33 -7.70 -5.60 -3.27
N TYR A 34 -6.44 -5.56 -2.84
CA TYR A 34 -5.65 -6.76 -2.60
C TYR A 34 -4.75 -6.62 -1.37
N THR A 35 -4.36 -7.76 -0.81
CA THR A 35 -3.40 -7.81 0.29
C THR A 35 -2.01 -8.13 -0.30
N PRO A 36 -1.02 -7.23 -0.18
CA PRO A 36 0.33 -7.52 -0.61
C PRO A 36 1.00 -8.52 0.34
N ARG A 37 2.10 -9.12 -0.10
CA ARG A 37 2.98 -9.87 0.80
C ARG A 37 3.57 -8.94 1.87
N PRO A 38 4.01 -9.47 3.02
CA PRO A 38 4.77 -8.70 3.99
C PRO A 38 6.04 -8.11 3.37
N LEU A 39 6.39 -6.88 3.79
CA LEU A 39 7.61 -6.20 3.36
C LEU A 39 8.84 -6.97 3.86
N GLY A 40 9.71 -7.34 2.92
CA GLY A 40 11.02 -7.89 3.21
C GLY A 40 12.04 -6.82 3.63
N PRO A 41 13.25 -7.21 4.04
CA PRO A 41 14.29 -6.30 4.53
C PRO A 41 14.76 -5.25 3.52
N HIS A 42 14.50 -5.47 2.24
CA HIS A 42 14.90 -4.61 1.13
C HIS A 42 13.70 -4.08 0.32
N ASP A 43 12.48 -4.41 0.74
CA ASP A 43 11.28 -3.93 0.06
C ASP A 43 10.97 -2.51 0.52
N ILE A 44 10.48 -1.69 -0.40
CA ILE A 44 10.09 -0.30 -0.14
C ILE A 44 8.60 -0.16 -0.43
N GLU A 45 7.88 0.45 0.50
CA GLU A 45 6.48 0.84 0.32
C GLU A 45 6.39 2.33 0.01
N ILE A 46 5.64 2.68 -1.04
CA ILE A 46 5.51 4.06 -1.51
C ILE A 46 4.02 4.37 -1.66
N LYS A 47 3.59 5.48 -1.07
CA LYS A 47 2.27 6.04 -1.33
C LYS A 47 2.28 6.73 -2.70
N ILE A 48 1.39 6.32 -3.59
CA ILE A 48 1.27 6.89 -4.93
C ILE A 48 0.46 8.19 -4.87
N ASP A 49 1.07 9.30 -5.30
CA ASP A 49 0.37 10.58 -5.50
C ASP A 49 -0.15 10.72 -6.94
N HIS A 50 0.64 10.29 -7.93
CA HIS A 50 0.31 10.36 -9.35
C HIS A 50 0.81 9.14 -10.11
N CYS A 51 0.05 8.69 -11.12
CA CYS A 51 0.43 7.62 -12.04
C CYS A 51 0.12 8.07 -13.47
N GLY A 52 1.14 8.16 -14.33
CA GLY A 52 0.96 8.52 -15.74
C GLY A 52 0.40 7.35 -16.54
N ILE A 53 -0.46 7.67 -17.52
CA ILE A 53 -0.98 6.68 -18.49
C ILE A 53 -0.17 6.84 -19.78
N CYS A 54 0.38 5.73 -20.28
CA CYS A 54 1.13 5.67 -21.54
C CYS A 54 0.25 5.40 -22.75
#